data_AF-A0A7R9H7J7-F1
#
_entry.id   AF-A0A7R9H7J7-F1
#
_cell.length_a   1.000
_cell.length_b   1.000
_cell.length_c   1.000
_cell.angle_alpha   90.00
_cell.angle_beta   90.00
_cell.angle_gamma   90.00
#
_symmetry.space_group_name_H-M   'P 1'
#
loop_
_entity.id
_entity.type
_entity.pdbx_description
1 polymer ?
#
loop_
_entity_poly.entity_id
_entity_poly.type
_entity_poly.pdbx_seq_one_letter_code
_entity_poly.pdbx_strand_id
1 'polypeptide(L)'
;MTKDKRWMFIANTEEIKQGVRVEICEKPDNPCSMTQGFPIGYVTSCRQKYVIRKMLSLEGDGSPTQDDFWFPSCCACHVVLSTEVESRMLSSGGPKLGK
;
A
#
# COMPACT_ATOMS: atom_id res chain seq x y z
N MET A 1 -7.33 11.71 0.43
CA MET A 1 -6.25 12.54 1.01
C MET A 1 -5.18 12.72 -0.05
N THR A 2 -4.64 13.93 -0.21
CA THR A 2 -3.59 14.19 -1.20
C THR A 2 -2.26 13.57 -0.79
N LYS A 3 -1.28 13.57 -1.71
CA LYS A 3 0.09 13.12 -1.46
C LYS A 3 0.72 13.84 -0.27
N ASP A 4 0.43 15.13 -0.13
CA ASP A 4 0.95 16.01 0.92
C ASP A 4 0.11 15.98 2.20
N LYS A 5 -0.76 14.95 2.35
CA LYS A 5 -1.63 14.76 3.52
C LYS A 5 -2.64 15.90 3.76
N ARG A 6 -3.04 16.60 2.69
CA ARG A 6 -4.14 17.58 2.75
C ARG A 6 -5.47 16.90 2.44
N TRP A 7 -6.52 17.35 3.10
CA TRP A 7 -7.89 16.97 2.77
C TRP A 7 -8.43 17.97 1.75
N MET A 8 -8.93 17.47 0.62
CA MET A 8 -9.38 18.26 -0.54
C MET A 8 -10.58 17.56 -1.18
N PHE A 9 -11.43 18.33 -1.85
CA PHE A 9 -12.56 17.78 -2.64
C PHE A 9 -12.12 17.47 -4.06
N ILE A 10 -12.55 16.34 -4.61
CA ILE A 10 -12.38 16.01 -6.04
C ILE A 10 -13.57 16.59 -6.81
N ALA A 11 -13.29 17.44 -7.80
CA ALA A 11 -14.30 18.15 -8.58
C ALA A 11 -14.91 17.22 -9.64
N ASN A 12 -16.20 16.88 -9.51
CA ASN A 12 -16.94 16.13 -10.51
C ASN A 12 -18.12 16.97 -11.00
N THR A 13 -18.34 17.05 -12.31
CA THR A 13 -19.51 17.73 -12.91
C THR A 13 -20.45 16.69 -13.52
N GLU A 14 -21.57 17.10 -14.12
CA GLU A 14 -22.44 16.15 -14.84
C GLU A 14 -21.74 15.58 -16.08
N GLU A 15 -20.92 16.39 -16.75
CA GLU A 15 -20.23 16.07 -18.00
C GLU A 15 -18.93 15.29 -17.77
N ILE A 16 -18.23 15.53 -16.65
CA ILE A 16 -16.93 14.93 -16.35
C ILE A 16 -16.96 14.25 -14.98
N LYS A 17 -16.87 12.92 -15.00
CA LYS A 17 -16.71 12.07 -13.81
C LYS A 17 -15.29 11.51 -13.76
N GLN A 18 -14.62 11.73 -12.64
CA GLN A 18 -13.27 11.22 -12.38
C GLN A 18 -13.36 9.93 -11.55
N GLY A 19 -13.80 8.84 -12.18
CA GLY A 19 -13.92 7.54 -11.52
C GLY A 19 -12.56 6.92 -11.21
N VAL A 20 -12.41 6.34 -10.01
CA VAL A 20 -11.21 5.59 -9.60
C VAL A 20 -11.61 4.19 -9.18
N ARG A 21 -11.01 3.18 -9.82
CA ARG A 21 -11.11 1.79 -9.37
C ARG A 21 -10.15 1.59 -8.20
N VAL A 22 -10.68 1.05 -7.10
CA VAL A 22 -9.90 0.72 -5.91
C VAL A 22 -10.00 -0.77 -5.60
N GLU A 23 -8.98 -1.29 -4.94
CA GLU A 23 -8.97 -2.63 -4.37
C GLU A 23 -8.43 -2.53 -2.95
N ILE A 24 -9.21 -3.06 -2.00
CA ILE A 24 -8.98 -2.92 -0.56
C ILE A 24 -8.77 -4.31 0.03
N CYS A 25 -7.73 -4.47 0.85
CA CYS A 25 -7.55 -5.69 1.64
C CYS A 25 -8.76 -5.91 2.56
N GLU A 26 -9.40 -7.08 2.46
CA GLU A 26 -10.45 -7.49 3.40
C GLU A 26 -9.90 -7.65 4.82
N LYS A 27 -8.67 -8.18 4.90
CA LYS A 27 -7.99 -8.57 6.14
C LYS A 27 -6.54 -8.07 6.11
N PRO A 28 -6.31 -6.76 6.24
CA PRO A 28 -4.95 -6.21 6.27
C PRO A 28 -4.18 -6.79 7.46
N ASP A 29 -2.86 -6.94 7.26
CA ASP A 29 -1.88 -7.42 8.24
C ASP A 29 -2.04 -8.86 8.72
N ASN A 30 -3.14 -9.53 8.37
CA ASN A 30 -3.33 -10.95 8.63
C ASN A 30 -2.40 -11.83 7.76
N PRO A 31 -2.07 -13.05 8.22
CA PRO A 31 -1.36 -14.02 7.39
C PRO A 31 -2.08 -14.26 6.07
N CYS A 32 -1.30 -14.42 5.00
CA CYS A 32 -1.88 -14.72 3.68
C CYS A 32 -2.53 -16.11 3.69
N SER A 33 -3.66 -16.28 2.99
CA SER A 33 -4.39 -17.56 2.96
C SER A 33 -3.55 -18.73 2.44
N MET A 34 -2.54 -18.47 1.61
CA MET A 34 -1.58 -19.47 1.19
C MET A 34 -0.54 -19.68 2.30
N THR A 35 -0.79 -20.62 3.19
CA THR A 35 0.15 -20.95 4.29
C THR A 35 1.09 -22.09 3.92
N GLN A 36 0.77 -22.88 2.90
CA GLN A 36 1.60 -23.99 2.43
C GLN A 36 2.48 -23.56 1.26
N GLY A 37 3.78 -23.86 1.33
CA GLY A 37 4.76 -23.57 0.27
C GLY A 37 5.77 -22.46 0.58
N PHE A 38 5.65 -21.76 1.72
CA PHE A 38 6.70 -20.85 2.17
C PHE A 38 7.84 -21.62 2.87
N PRO A 39 9.12 -21.29 2.57
CA PRO A 39 10.23 -21.89 3.28
C PRO A 39 10.13 -21.64 4.79
N ILE A 40 10.62 -22.60 5.58
CA ILE A 40 10.69 -22.48 7.03
C ILE A 40 11.44 -21.20 7.40
N GLY A 41 10.88 -20.45 8.35
CA GLY A 41 11.49 -19.21 8.82
C GLY A 41 11.00 -17.95 8.13
N TYR A 42 10.09 -18.03 7.15
CA TYR A 42 9.40 -16.87 6.60
C TYR A 42 8.02 -16.68 7.22
N VAL A 43 7.62 -15.42 7.41
CA VAL A 43 6.28 -15.03 7.83
C VAL A 43 5.63 -14.20 6.74
N THR A 44 4.31 -14.32 6.61
CA THR A 44 3.54 -13.63 5.58
C THR A 44 2.52 -12.68 6.16
N SER A 45 2.24 -11.59 5.46
CA SER A 45 1.17 -10.64 5.83
C SER A 45 0.56 -9.98 4.60
N CYS A 46 -0.77 -9.85 4.56
CA CYS A 46 -1.47 -9.08 3.53
C CYS A 46 -1.23 -7.58 3.75
N ARG A 47 -0.64 -6.88 2.77
CA ARG A 47 -0.39 -5.43 2.86
C ARG A 47 -1.12 -4.68 1.77
N GLN A 48 -1.81 -3.62 2.18
CA GLN A 48 -2.46 -2.68 1.26
C GLN A 48 -1.40 -1.88 0.49
N LYS A 49 -1.52 -1.87 -0.83
CA LYS A 49 -0.75 -0.97 -1.69
C LYS A 49 -1.60 0.23 -2.09
N TYR A 50 -0.93 1.33 -2.32
CA TYR A 50 -1.53 2.59 -2.75
C TYR A 50 -0.89 3.08 -4.03
N VAL A 51 -1.69 3.72 -4.86
CA VAL A 51 -1.25 4.39 -6.09
C VAL A 51 -1.58 5.87 -5.99
N ILE A 52 -0.72 6.70 -6.59
CA ILE A 52 -1.00 8.11 -6.76
C ILE A 52 -1.77 8.29 -8.08
N ARG A 53 -2.91 8.98 -8.03
CA ARG A 53 -3.63 9.44 -9.22
C ARG A 53 -3.78 10.95 -9.16
N LYS A 54 -3.56 11.58 -10.29
CA LYS A 54 -3.73 13.02 -10.47
C LYS A 54 -5.20 13.31 -10.76
N MET A 55 -5.83 14.15 -9.95
CA MET A 55 -7.26 14.45 -10.02
C MET A 55 -7.46 15.97 -10.02
N LEU A 56 -8.54 16.43 -10.66
CA LEU A 56 -9.01 17.81 -10.49
C LEU A 56 -9.71 17.93 -9.13
N SER A 57 -9.29 18.92 -8.35
CA SER A 57 -9.74 19.20 -6.99
C SER A 57 -10.08 20.67 -6.82
N LEU A 58 -10.66 21.02 -5.67
CA LEU A 58 -11.00 22.40 -5.32
C LEU A 58 -10.13 22.90 -4.17
N GLU A 59 -9.60 24.11 -4.30
CA GLU A 59 -8.95 24.84 -3.22
C GLU A 59 -9.98 25.42 -2.22
N GLY A 60 -9.48 26.02 -1.13
CA GLY A 60 -10.33 26.56 -0.07
C GLY A 60 -11.26 27.70 -0.50
N ASP A 61 -10.89 28.41 -1.57
CA ASP A 61 -11.70 29.45 -2.22
C ASP A 61 -12.65 28.90 -3.30
N GLY A 62 -12.65 27.59 -3.52
CA GLY A 62 -13.45 26.93 -4.55
C GLY A 62 -12.84 26.95 -5.95
N SER A 63 -11.63 27.49 -6.13
CA SER A 63 -10.94 27.46 -7.41
C SER A 63 -10.47 26.04 -7.77
N PRO A 64 -10.54 25.64 -9.07
CA PRO A 64 -10.10 24.32 -9.49
C PRO A 64 -8.57 24.25 -9.57
N THR A 65 -8.00 23.20 -9.00
CA THR A 65 -6.56 22.90 -9.04
C THR A 65 -6.34 21.41 -9.32
N GLN A 66 -5.11 21.00 -9.64
CA GLN A 66 -4.80 19.61 -9.94
C GLN A 66 -3.86 19.03 -8.87
N ASP A 67 -4.38 18.11 -8.05
CA ASP A 67 -3.64 17.48 -6.95
C ASP A 67 -3.41 15.99 -7.19
N ASP A 68 -2.38 15.46 -6.53
CA ASP A 68 -2.07 14.04 -6.48
C ASP A 68 -2.75 13.39 -5.27
N PHE A 69 -3.55 12.35 -5.47
CA PHE A 69 -4.30 11.65 -4.43
C PHE A 69 -3.85 10.21 -4.27
N TRP A 70 -3.76 9.75 -3.03
CA TRP A 70 -3.52 8.34 -2.71
C TRP A 70 -4.82 7.54 -2.78
N PHE A 71 -4.80 6.44 -3.54
CA PHE A 71 -5.91 5.50 -3.64
C PHE A 71 -5.45 4.07 -3.36
N PRO A 72 -6.24 3.26 -2.63
CA PRO A 72 -5.98 1.82 -2.48
C PRO A 72 -5.98 1.14 -3.86
N SER A 73 -4.88 0.47 -4.22
CA SER A 73 -4.69 -0.08 -5.56
C SER A 73 -4.74 -1.60 -5.64
N CYS A 74 -4.18 -2.30 -4.65
CA CYS A 74 -4.23 -3.75 -4.56
C CYS A 74 -3.90 -4.25 -3.15
N CYS A 75 -4.30 -5.49 -2.87
CA CYS A 75 -3.84 -6.24 -1.70
C CYS A 75 -2.75 -7.24 -2.11
N ALA A 76 -1.56 -7.14 -1.53
CA ALA A 76 -0.43 -8.01 -1.89
C ALA A 76 0.09 -8.78 -0.67
N CYS A 77 0.44 -10.06 -0.87
CA CYS A 77 1.09 -10.86 0.16
C CYS A 77 2.57 -10.46 0.27
N HIS A 78 2.96 -9.94 1.44
CA HIS A 78 4.34 -9.68 1.78
C HIS A 78 4.93 -10.87 2.51
N VAL A 79 6.11 -11.28 2.09
CA VAL A 79 6.85 -12.43 2.63
C VAL A 79 8.17 -11.90 3.18
N VAL A 80 8.39 -12.06 4.48
CA VAL A 80 9.59 -11.56 5.15
C VAL A 80 10.23 -12.66 5.98
N LEU A 81 11.55 -12.64 6.10
CA LEU A 81 12.24 -13.56 7.01
C LEU A 81 11.85 -13.23 8.45
N SER A 82 11.55 -14.24 9.26
CA SER A 82 11.29 -14.06 10.69
C SER A 82 12.54 -13.53 11.37
N THR A 83 12.35 -12.54 12.24
CA THR A 83 13.44 -11.90 13.00
C THR A 83 14.18 -12.90 13.89
N GLU A 84 13.51 -13.98 14.31
CA GLU A 84 14.08 -15.07 15.10
C GLU A 84 15.09 -15.88 14.28
N VAL A 85 14.75 -16.22 13.03
CA VAL A 85 15.67 -16.90 12.11
C VAL A 85 16.78 -15.96 11.67
N GLU A 86 16.46 -14.71 11.37
CA GLU A 86 17.44 -13.68 11.03
C GLU A 86 18.49 -13.49 12.14
N SER A 87 18.04 -13.38 13.39
CA SER A 87 18.93 -13.24 14.56
C SER A 87 19.80 -14.47 14.77
N ARG A 88 19.27 -15.68 14.55
CA ARG A 88 20.04 -16.93 14.62
C ARG A 88 21.11 -16.99 13.53
N MET A 89 20.76 -16.65 12.29
CA MET A 89 21.72 -16.61 11.16
C MET A 89 22.83 -15.58 11.38
N LEU A 90 22.48 -14.41 11.92
CA LEU A 90 23.44 -13.36 12.29
C LEU A 90 24.35 -13.81 13.45
N SER A 91 23.82 -14.56 14.43
CA SER A 91 24.60 -15.12 15.53
C SER A 91 25.55 -16.24 15.11
N SER A 92 25.20 -16.99 14.05
CA SER A 92 25.99 -18.11 13.54
C SER A 92 27.01 -17.73 12.45
N GLY A 93 27.19 -16.43 12.17
CA GLY A 93 28.11 -15.96 11.13
C GLY A 93 27.66 -16.25 9.69
N GLY A 94 26.35 -16.45 9.47
CA GLY A 94 25.79 -16.70 8.14
C GLY A 94 25.88 -15.48 7.20
N PRO A 95 25.75 -15.68 5.88
CA PRO A 95 25.89 -14.60 4.91
C PRO A 95 24.83 -13.52 5.18
N LYS A 96 25.27 -12.26 5.36
CA LYS A 96 24.34 -11.13 5.44
C LYS A 96 23.68 -10.96 4.07
N LEU A 97 22.36 -11.15 4.01
CA LEU A 97 21.60 -10.91 2.79
C LEU A 97 21.62 -9.39 2.53
N GLY A 98 22.35 -9.01 1.47
CA GLY A 98 22.57 -7.61 1.08
C GLY A 98 21.26 -6.91 0.71
N LYS A 99 21.25 -5.59 0.97
CA LYS A 99 20.18 -4.65 0.62
C LYS A 99 19.85 -4.64 -0.87
#